data_AF-A0A2G9GRV8-F1
#
_entry.id   AF-A0A2G9GRV8-F1
#
_cell.length_a   1.000
_cell.length_b   1.000
_cell.length_c   1.000
_cell.angle_alpha   90.00
_cell.angle_beta   90.00
_cell.angle_gamma   90.00
#
_symmetry.space_group_name_H-M   'P 1'
#
loop_
_entity.id
_entity.type
_entity.pdbx_description
1 polymer ?
#
loop_
_entity_poly.entity_id
_entity_poly.type
_entity_poly.pdbx_seq_one_letter_code
_entity_poly.pdbx_strand_id
1 'polypeptide(L)' 'MGIYCINQDCLKHNRVAINFESFPSDPGLRNKINDYHPNDQDEIQKWYLQKKPCQPFNHEFPTRNIGGKMQRFNPE' A
#
# COMPACT_ATOMS: atom_id res chain seq x y z
N MET A 1 18.59 39.15 18.03
CA MET A 1 18.39 38.07 19.02
C MET A 1 16.89 37.93 19.29
N GLY A 2 16.22 37.09 18.52
CA GLY A 2 14.81 36.76 18.69
C GLY A 2 14.65 35.36 18.11
N ILE A 3 14.80 34.37 18.98
CA ILE A 3 14.96 32.96 18.60
C ILE A 3 13.59 32.48 18.11
N TYR A 4 13.55 32.02 16.86
CA TYR A 4 12.40 31.40 16.22
C TYR A 4 11.68 30.46 17.20
N CYS A 5 10.42 30.76 17.53
CA CYS A 5 9.53 29.85 18.22
C CYS A 5 9.10 28.76 17.21
N ILE A 6 10.01 27.85 16.89
CA ILE A 6 9.65 26.55 16.35
C ILE A 6 8.89 25.85 17.47
N ASN A 7 7.57 25.86 17.36
CA ASN A 7 6.68 25.21 18.30
C ASN A 7 7.17 23.79 18.52
N GLN A 8 7.39 23.51 19.79
CA GLN A 8 7.85 22.26 20.35
C GLN A 8 6.72 21.21 20.32
N ASP A 9 5.99 21.15 19.20
CA ASP A 9 5.00 20.12 18.88
C ASP A 9 5.63 18.99 18.05
N CYS A 10 6.97 19.01 17.91
CA CYS A 10 7.77 17.95 17.33
C CYS A 10 8.17 16.85 18.33
N LEU A 11 7.66 16.87 19.57
CA LEU A 11 8.04 15.89 20.59
C LEU A 11 6.85 15.07 21.07
N LYS A 12 6.87 13.81 20.60
CA LYS A 12 6.22 12.63 21.18
C LYS A 12 4.76 12.44 20.76
N HIS A 13 4.53 12.22 19.47
CA HIS A 13 3.55 11.17 19.15
C HIS A 13 4.12 9.89 19.78
N ASN A 14 3.46 9.38 20.82
CA ASN A 14 3.63 8.00 21.24
C ASN A 14 3.62 7.19 19.94
N ARG A 15 4.77 6.64 19.54
CA ARG A 15 4.87 5.78 18.37
C ARG A 15 4.11 4.53 18.75
N VAL A 16 2.79 4.56 18.58
CA VAL A 16 2.00 3.34 18.47
C VAL A 16 2.65 2.65 17.29
N ALA A 17 3.42 1.59 17.59
CA ALA A 17 4.06 0.81 16.55
C ALA A 17 2.98 0.49 15.52
N ILE A 18 3.18 0.92 14.27
CA ILE A 18 2.22 0.69 13.21
C ILE A 18 2.05 -0.82 13.13
N ASN A 19 0.90 -1.32 13.58
CA ASN A 19 0.63 -2.75 13.55
C ASN A 19 0.26 -3.12 12.12
N PHE A 20 1.27 -3.39 11.30
CA PHE A 20 1.08 -3.74 9.90
C PHE A 20 0.25 -5.02 9.70
N GLU A 21 0.17 -5.92 10.69
CA GLU A 21 -0.66 -7.13 10.61
C GLU A 21 -2.16 -6.80 10.55
N SER A 22 -2.56 -5.62 11.07
CA SER A 22 -3.94 -5.14 11.00
C SER A 22 -4.33 -4.56 9.63
N PHE A 23 -3.37 -4.34 8.73
CA PHE A 23 -3.63 -3.67 7.45
C PHE A 23 -4.21 -4.65 6.43
N PRO A 24 -5.30 -4.28 5.73
CA PRO A 24 -5.89 -5.13 4.71
C PRO A 24 -4.92 -5.33 3.56
N SER A 25 -4.70 -6.59 3.18
CA SER A 25 -3.85 -6.92 2.03
C SER A 25 -4.55 -6.60 0.70
N ASP A 26 -5.88 -6.71 0.66
CA ASP A 26 -6.70 -6.39 -0.52
C ASP A 26 -6.63 -4.89 -0.85
N PRO A 27 -6.19 -4.49 -2.07
CA PRO A 27 -6.11 -3.09 -2.48
C PRO A 27 -7.42 -2.31 -2.40
N GLY A 28 -8.56 -2.96 -2.64
CA GLY A 28 -9.89 -2.36 -2.61
C GLY A 28 -10.39 -2.06 -1.19
N LEU A 29 -9.77 -2.67 -0.17
CA LEU A 29 -10.09 -2.44 1.24
C LEU A 29 -9.10 -1.47 1.92
N ARG A 30 -8.06 -1.00 1.22
CA ARG A 30 -7.05 -0.08 1.79
C ARG A 30 -7.63 1.33 1.90
N ASN A 31 -7.32 2.02 2.99
CA ASN A 31 -7.53 3.46 3.09
C ASN A 31 -6.58 4.19 2.13
N LYS A 32 -6.90 5.43 1.75
CA LYS A 32 -6.00 6.20 0.88
C LYS A 32 -4.73 6.52 1.66
N ILE A 33 -3.60 6.54 0.97
CA ILE A 33 -2.30 6.83 1.61
C ILE A 33 -2.34 8.19 2.33
N ASN A 34 -3.02 9.17 1.75
CA ASN A 34 -3.14 10.51 2.33
C ASN A 34 -4.00 10.57 3.60
N ASP A 35 -4.77 9.53 3.90
CA ASP A 35 -5.58 9.45 5.11
C ASP A 35 -4.71 9.10 6.34
N TYR A 36 -3.46 8.64 6.12
CA TYR A 36 -2.49 8.36 7.17
C TYR A 36 -1.63 9.58 7.52
N HIS A 37 -1.03 9.53 8.71
CA HIS A 37 -0.13 10.58 9.18
C HIS A 37 1.12 10.72 8.27
N PRO A 38 1.55 11.93 7.89
CA PRO A 38 2.62 12.14 6.91
C PRO A 38 3.92 11.37 7.18
N ASN A 39 4.31 11.23 8.46
CA ASN A 39 5.53 10.51 8.83
C ASN A 39 5.45 8.98 8.67
N ASP A 40 4.24 8.44 8.54
CA ASP A 40 3.96 7.01 8.50
C ASP A 40 3.62 6.52 7.08
N GLN A 41 3.28 7.46 6.18
CA GLN A 41 2.87 7.16 4.80
C GLN A 41 3.92 6.35 4.05
N ASP A 42 5.19 6.72 4.17
CA ASP A 42 6.29 6.05 3.47
C ASP A 42 6.48 4.61 3.97
N GLU A 43 6.38 4.38 5.27
CA GLU A 43 6.51 3.05 5.87
C GLU A 43 5.33 2.15 5.47
N ILE A 44 4.11 2.70 5.46
CA ILE A 44 2.90 2.00 4.99
C ILE A 44 3.00 1.66 3.50
N GLN A 45 3.49 2.58 2.67
CA GLN A 45 3.72 2.33 1.24
C GLN A 45 4.72 1.20 1.03
N LYS A 46 5.87 1.25 1.71
CA LYS A 46 6.89 0.19 1.62
C LYS A 46 6.31 -1.17 2.01
N TRP A 47 5.53 -1.22 3.10
CA TRP A 47 4.88 -2.46 3.53
C TRP A 47 3.92 -3.00 2.47
N TYR A 48 3.09 -2.13 1.89
CA TYR A 48 2.17 -2.51 0.82
C TYR A 48 2.87 -2.97 -0.45
N LEU A 49 4.04 -2.43 -0.78
CA LEU A 49 4.86 -2.87 -1.92
C LEU A 49 5.52 -4.22 -1.65
N GLN A 50 5.91 -4.51 -0.41
CA GLN A 50 6.45 -5.81 -0.01
C GLN A 50 5.41 -6.93 -0.11
N LYS A 51 4.14 -6.61 0.11
CA LYS A 51 3.02 -7.50 -0.22
C LYS A 51 2.93 -7.57 -1.76
N LYS A 52 3.50 -8.62 -2.35
CA LYS A 52 3.45 -8.93 -3.79
C LYS A 52 2.06 -8.65 -4.40
N PRO A 53 1.97 -8.40 -5.72
CA PRO A 53 0.69 -8.26 -6.40
C PRO A 53 -0.28 -9.34 -5.96
N CYS A 54 -1.50 -8.94 -5.60
CA CYS A 54 -2.57 -9.88 -5.28
C CYS A 54 -3.02 -10.54 -6.59
N GLN A 55 -2.27 -11.56 -7.02
CA GLN A 55 -2.60 -12.32 -8.20
C GLN A 55 -3.73 -13.30 -7.84
N PRO A 56 -4.87 -13.26 -8.56
CA PRO A 56 -5.96 -14.19 -8.31
C PRO A 56 -5.50 -15.62 -8.61
N PHE A 57 -5.41 -16.46 -7.58
CA PHE A 57 -4.88 -17.83 -7.70
C PHE A 57 -5.87 -18.83 -8.33
N ASN A 58 -7.18 -18.58 -8.20
CA ASN A 58 -8.25 -19.49 -8.64
C ASN A 58 -9.18 -18.89 -9.71
N HIS A 59 -8.76 -17.81 -10.38
CA HIS A 59 -9.56 -17.23 -11.45
C HIS A 59 -9.10 -17.75 -12.81
N GLU A 60 -9.95 -18.55 -13.44
CA GLU A 60 -9.74 -18.97 -14.83
C GLU A 60 -10.04 -17.81 -15.77
N PHE A 61 -8.99 -17.14 -16.25
CA PHE A 61 -9.15 -16.12 -17.27
C PHE A 61 -9.51 -16.79 -18.60
N PRO A 62 -10.55 -16.29 -19.31
CA PRO A 62 -10.94 -16.86 -20.59
C PRO A 62 -9.87 -16.60 -21.66
N THR A 63 -9.62 -17.61 -22.50
CA THR A 63 -8.82 -17.45 -23.72
C THR A 63 -9.53 -16.51 -24.69
N ARG A 64 -8.81 -15.56 -25.29
CA ARG A 64 -9.36 -14.60 -26.26
C ARG A 64 -8.52 -14.55 -27.53
N ASN A 65 -9.17 -14.34 -28.67
CA ASN A 65 -8.47 -14.04 -29.91
C ASN A 65 -8.06 -12.56 -29.91
N ILE A 66 -6.75 -12.32 -29.92
CA ILE A 66 -6.16 -10.99 -29.98
C ILE A 66 -5.18 -10.98 -31.15
N GLY A 67 -5.44 -10.16 -32.15
CA GLY A 67 -4.59 -10.02 -33.34
C GLY A 67 -4.46 -11.31 -34.17
N GLY A 68 -5.52 -12.13 -34.22
CA GLY A 68 -5.52 -13.39 -34.97
C GLY A 68 -4.88 -14.56 -34.23
N LYS A 69 -4.44 -14.38 -32.99
CA LYS A 69 -3.86 -15.43 -32.15
C LYS A 69 -4.69 -15.66 -30.90
N MET A 70 -4.87 -16.92 -30.53
CA MET A 70 -5.49 -17.29 -29.25
C MET A 70 -4.49 -17.01 -28.13
N GLN A 71 -4.84 -16.12 -27.22
CA GLN A 71 -4.03 -15.72 -26.08
C GLN A 71 -4.75 -16.06 -24.78
N ARG A 72 -3.99 -16.50 -23.78
CA ARG A 72 -4.47 -16.83 -22.42
C ARG A 72 -3.57 -16.19 -21.37
N PHE A 73 -4.10 -15.97 -20.18
CA PHE A 73 -3.30 -15.52 -19.04
C PHE A 73 -2.30 -16.61 -18.63
N ASN A 74 -1.05 -16.24 -18.35
CA ASN A 74 -0.06 -17.17 -17.79
C ASN A 74 -0.21 -17.20 -16.27
N PRO A 75 -0.53 -18.33 -15.65
CA PRO A 75 -0.63 -18.41 -14.19
C PRO A 75 0.72 -18.31 -13.47
N GLU A 76 1.86 -18.40 -14.18
CA GLU A 76 3.23 -18.37 -13.63
C GLU A 76 4.02 -17.10 -13.90
#